data_AF-A0A519LKH4-F1
#
_entry.id   AF-A0A519LKH4-F1
#
_cell.length_a   1.000
_cell.length_b   1.000
_cell.length_c   1.000
_cell.angle_alpha   90.00
_cell.angle_beta   90.00
_cell.angle_gamma   90.00
#
_symmetry.space_group_name_H-M   'P 1'
#
loop_
_entity.id
_entity.type
_entity.pdbx_description
1 polymer ?
#
loop_
_entity_poly.entity_id
_entity_poly.type
_entity_poly.pdbx_seq_one_letter_code
_entity_poly.pdbx_strand_id
1 'polypeptide(L)'
;VLWRAVAMTPTHYYEGYYSLLDGGRPVRWTAHERGGHLYTRYQDNALVDRVARFSHGFFKMSEDAGGDVFITDLRMGNEPTYSFHFNLGTPAEMAAGQRAATLQMQRPDLATALPWLWKRMWGADVVLAAPAPPQGRKP
;
A
#
# COMPACT_ATOMS: atom_id res chain seq x y z
N VAL A 1 -6.50 8.87 20.31
CA VAL A 1 -6.08 9.15 18.90
C VAL A 1 -5.01 8.14 18.53
N LEU A 2 -5.11 7.55 17.34
CA LEU A 2 -4.10 6.66 16.76
C LEU A 2 -3.61 7.30 15.47
N TRP A 3 -2.30 7.48 15.34
CA TRP A 3 -1.65 7.99 14.14
C TRP A 3 -1.02 6.85 13.35
N ARG A 4 -1.08 6.97 12.02
CA ARG A 4 -0.28 6.17 11.08
C ARG A 4 0.82 7.06 10.53
N ALA A 5 2.05 6.55 10.56
CA ALA A 5 3.21 7.17 9.95
C ALA A 5 3.70 6.31 8.80
N VAL A 6 4.10 6.95 7.71
CA VAL A 6 4.71 6.31 6.54
C VAL A 6 6.05 6.96 6.29
N ALA A 7 7.11 6.16 6.16
CA ALA A 7 8.43 6.63 5.77
C ALA A 7 8.84 5.96 4.45
N MET A 8 9.39 6.75 3.52
CA MET A 8 9.78 6.29 2.19
C MET A 8 11.29 6.16 2.09
N THR A 9 11.76 5.10 1.42
CA THR A 9 13.13 4.98 0.92
C THR A 9 13.10 4.66 -0.58
N PRO A 10 14.27 4.60 -1.25
CA PRO A 10 14.31 4.21 -2.67
C PRO A 10 13.78 2.79 -2.92
N THR A 11 13.95 1.86 -1.98
CA THR A 11 13.63 0.44 -2.17
C THR A 11 12.42 -0.03 -1.36
N HIS A 12 12.16 0.58 -0.22
CA HIS A 12 11.12 0.18 0.72
C HIS A 12 10.26 1.38 1.15
N TYR A 13 9.11 1.08 1.71
CA TYR A 13 8.42 1.99 2.60
C TYR A 13 8.20 1.31 3.95
N TYR A 14 8.03 2.13 4.97
CA TYR A 14 7.82 1.69 6.34
C TYR A 14 6.49 2.22 6.82
N GLU A 15 5.68 1.36 7.42
CA GLU A 15 4.46 1.74 8.11
C GLU A 15 4.63 1.60 9.61
N GLY A 16 4.20 2.60 10.35
CA GLY A 16 4.23 2.62 11.81
C GLY A 16 2.92 3.17 12.37
N TYR A 17 2.56 2.72 13.57
CA TYR A 17 1.36 3.19 14.26
C TYR A 17 1.73 3.68 15.65
N TYR A 18 1.26 4.87 16.00
CA TYR A 18 1.53 5.49 17.31
C TYR A 18 0.22 5.95 17.96
N SER A 19 -0.03 5.49 19.18
CA SER A 19 -1.13 5.98 20.02
C SER A 19 -0.59 6.96 21.06
N LEU A 20 -1.41 7.95 21.41
CA LEU A 20 -1.16 8.77 22.61
C LEU A 20 -0.98 7.93 23.88
N LEU A 21 -1.58 6.73 23.92
CA LEU A 21 -1.51 5.80 25.03
C LEU A 21 -0.30 4.85 24.97
N ASP A 22 0.58 4.99 23.97
CA ASP A 22 1.81 4.18 23.89
C ASP A 22 2.84 4.57 24.96
N GLY A 23 2.62 5.68 25.69
CA GLY A 23 3.42 6.04 26.87
C GLY A 23 4.89 6.35 26.56
N GLY A 24 5.17 6.90 25.37
CA GLY A 24 6.54 7.19 24.92
C GLY A 24 7.30 6.00 24.34
N ARG A 25 6.64 4.84 24.18
CA ARG A 25 7.22 3.68 23.49
C ARG A 25 7.63 4.05 22.05
N PRO A 26 8.81 3.63 21.57
CA PRO A 26 9.19 3.83 20.18
C PRO A 26 8.19 3.19 19.20
N VAL A 27 8.00 3.83 18.05
CA VAL A 27 7.16 3.31 16.98
C VAL A 27 7.77 2.03 16.41
N ARG A 28 6.96 0.97 16.35
CA ARG A 28 7.31 -0.25 15.64
C ARG A 28 7.02 -0.05 14.15
N TRP A 29 8.05 -0.23 13.33
CA TRP A 29 7.98 -0.08 11.88
C TRP A 29 7.89 -1.44 11.20
N THR A 30 6.98 -1.57 10.25
CA THR A 30 6.91 -2.71 9.33
C THR A 30 7.44 -2.27 7.98
N ALA A 31 8.41 -3.01 7.44
CA ALA A 31 9.00 -2.73 6.14
C ALA A 31 8.21 -3.46 5.03
N HIS A 32 8.03 -2.77 3.90
CA HIS A 32 7.38 -3.29 2.72
C HIS A 32 8.16 -2.87 1.48
N GLU A 33 8.23 -3.75 0.48
CA GLU A 33 8.86 -3.39 -0.79
C GLU A 33 8.06 -2.31 -1.50
N ARG A 34 8.79 -1.33 -2.04
CA ARG A 34 8.18 -0.22 -2.78
C ARG A 34 8.07 -0.50 -4.28
N GLY A 35 8.80 -1.48 -4.81
CA GLY A 35 8.92 -1.68 -6.26
C GLY A 35 9.78 -0.61 -6.94
N GLY A 36 10.88 -0.20 -6.30
CA GLY A 36 11.79 0.83 -6.85
C GLY A 36 12.33 0.50 -8.25
N HIS A 37 12.53 -0.78 -8.56
CA HIS A 37 12.94 -1.24 -9.89
C HIS A 37 11.87 -0.97 -10.97
N LEU A 38 10.58 -1.16 -10.65
CA LEU A 38 9.47 -0.83 -11.54
C LEU A 38 9.38 0.68 -11.75
N TYR A 39 9.60 1.46 -10.68
CA TYR A 39 9.62 2.91 -10.80
C TYR A 39 10.74 3.37 -11.73
N THR A 40 11.97 2.90 -11.54
CA THR A 40 13.09 3.23 -12.44
C THR A 40 12.78 2.88 -13.90
N ARG A 41 12.09 1.75 -14.13
CA ARG A 41 11.70 1.29 -15.47
C ARG A 41 10.62 2.15 -16.14
N TYR A 42 9.66 2.66 -15.37
CA TYR A 42 8.47 3.35 -15.90
C TYR A 42 8.34 4.82 -15.50
N GLN A 43 9.35 5.43 -14.88
CA GLN A 43 9.33 6.82 -14.41
C GLN A 43 9.01 7.83 -15.52
N ASP A 44 9.41 7.54 -16.77
CA ASP A 44 9.14 8.39 -17.93
C ASP A 44 7.72 8.22 -18.50
N ASN A 45 6.94 7.27 -17.96
CA ASN A 45 5.54 7.11 -18.35
C ASN A 45 4.67 8.18 -17.67
N ALA A 46 3.88 8.90 -18.47
CA ALA A 46 3.05 10.01 -18.01
C ALA A 46 2.03 9.63 -16.90
N LEU A 47 1.54 8.39 -16.87
CA LEU A 47 0.62 7.92 -15.82
C LEU A 47 1.36 7.71 -14.50
N VAL A 48 2.54 7.09 -14.54
CA VAL A 48 3.39 6.87 -13.37
C VAL A 48 3.80 8.21 -12.77
N ASP A 49 4.30 9.11 -13.61
CA ASP A 49 4.72 10.46 -13.21
C ASP A 49 3.57 11.29 -12.61
N ARG A 50 2.35 11.18 -13.18
CA ARG A 50 1.15 11.83 -12.62
C ARG A 50 0.83 11.33 -11.22
N VAL A 51 0.82 10.02 -10.99
CA VAL A 51 0.50 9.45 -9.68
C VAL A 51 1.64 9.72 -8.68
N ALA A 52 2.90 9.66 -9.11
CA ALA A 52 4.06 9.99 -8.28
C ALA A 52 4.00 11.45 -7.77
N ARG A 53 3.64 12.41 -8.63
CA ARG A 53 3.41 13.80 -8.21
C ARG A 53 2.18 13.95 -7.31
N PHE A 54 1.06 13.33 -7.68
CA PHE A 54 -0.18 13.41 -6.90
C PHE A 54 0.03 12.89 -5.47
N SER A 55 0.75 11.78 -5.33
CA SER A 55 1.10 11.16 -4.05
C SER A 55 2.24 11.85 -3.30
N HIS A 56 2.84 12.92 -3.87
CA HIS A 56 4.06 13.56 -3.36
C HIS A 56 5.20 12.56 -3.07
N GLY A 57 5.33 11.53 -3.91
CA GLY A 57 6.34 10.48 -3.77
C GLY A 57 5.96 9.33 -2.83
N PHE A 58 4.82 9.40 -2.14
CA PHE A 58 4.31 8.32 -1.28
C PHE A 58 3.54 7.28 -2.10
N PHE A 59 4.26 6.51 -2.91
CA PHE A 59 3.68 5.43 -3.70
C PHE A 59 4.52 4.17 -3.66
N LYS A 60 3.87 3.03 -3.90
CA LYS A 60 4.50 1.76 -4.27
C LYS A 60 4.07 1.31 -5.66
N MET A 61 4.92 0.54 -6.31
CA MET A 61 4.63 -0.16 -7.55
C MET A 61 4.75 -1.66 -7.33
N SER A 62 3.91 -2.42 -8.03
CA SER A 62 3.92 -3.88 -8.00
C SER A 62 3.55 -4.42 -9.36
N GLU A 63 3.97 -5.65 -9.64
CA GLU A 63 3.53 -6.42 -10.80
C GLU A 63 2.79 -7.65 -10.28
N ASP A 64 1.64 -7.98 -10.87
CA ASP A 64 0.92 -9.19 -10.50
C ASP A 64 1.40 -10.42 -11.31
N ALA A 65 0.82 -11.58 -11.03
CA ALA A 65 1.17 -12.81 -11.75
C ALA A 65 0.73 -12.80 -13.23
N GLY A 66 -0.17 -11.89 -13.63
CA GLY A 66 -0.61 -11.69 -15.00
C GLY A 66 0.29 -10.73 -15.79
N GLY A 67 1.25 -10.08 -15.13
CA GLY A 67 2.15 -9.08 -15.73
C GLY A 67 1.56 -7.68 -15.79
N ASP A 68 0.42 -7.44 -15.12
CA ASP A 68 -0.13 -6.09 -15.00
C ASP A 68 0.68 -5.28 -13.98
N VAL A 69 1.00 -4.04 -14.35
CA VAL A 69 1.75 -3.11 -13.50
C VAL A 69 0.77 -2.24 -12.73
N PHE A 70 0.97 -2.13 -11.43
CA PHE A 70 0.16 -1.33 -10.53
C PHE A 70 0.98 -0.21 -9.90
N ILE A 71 0.31 0.93 -9.65
CA ILE A 71 0.84 2.01 -8.82
C ILE A 71 -0.19 2.36 -7.74
N THR A 72 0.27 2.48 -6.49
CA THR A 72 -0.58 2.64 -5.32
C THR A 72 -0.17 3.86 -4.51
N ASP A 73 -1.10 4.76 -4.21
CA ASP A 73 -0.86 5.87 -3.27
C ASP A 73 -0.92 5.34 -1.83
N LEU A 74 0.17 5.57 -1.08
CA LEU A 74 0.34 5.07 0.29
C LEU A 74 -0.25 6.01 1.35
N ARG A 75 -0.75 7.18 0.99
CA ARG A 75 -1.28 8.14 1.97
C ARG A 75 -2.66 7.76 2.48
N MET A 76 -3.45 7.04 1.68
CA MET A 76 -4.82 6.66 2.00
C MET A 76 -5.01 5.15 1.97
N GLY A 77 -5.28 4.59 3.15
CA GLY A 77 -5.32 3.14 3.42
C GLY A 77 -4.15 2.70 4.31
N ASN A 78 -3.96 1.38 4.38
CA ASN A 78 -2.90 0.73 5.13
C ASN A 78 -2.65 -0.66 4.54
N GLU A 79 -1.43 -1.21 4.67
CA GLU A 79 -1.19 -2.56 4.16
C GLU A 79 -2.19 -3.56 4.78
N PRO A 80 -2.79 -4.45 3.96
CA PRO A 80 -2.59 -4.67 2.53
C PRO A 80 -3.59 -3.99 1.60
N THR A 81 -4.39 -3.05 2.08
CA THR A 81 -5.49 -2.44 1.31
C THR A 81 -5.42 -0.92 1.23
N TYR A 82 -5.35 -0.42 0.00
CA TYR A 82 -5.27 1.02 -0.29
C TYR A 82 -6.48 1.52 -1.06
N SER A 83 -6.89 2.75 -0.77
CA SER A 83 -8.03 3.36 -1.45
C SER A 83 -7.71 3.67 -2.92
N PHE A 84 -6.43 3.95 -3.22
CA PHE A 84 -5.96 4.34 -4.54
C PHE A 84 -4.91 3.36 -5.06
N HIS A 85 -5.40 2.27 -5.64
CA HIS A 85 -4.59 1.26 -6.30
C HIS A 85 -4.95 1.26 -7.78
N PHE A 86 -4.04 1.68 -8.63
CA PHE A 86 -4.29 1.88 -10.06
C PHE A 86 -3.63 0.78 -10.87
N ASN A 87 -4.40 0.09 -11.71
CA ASN A 87 -3.88 -0.80 -12.73
C ASN A 87 -3.49 0.03 -13.97
N LEU A 88 -2.22 -0.03 -14.35
CA LEU A 88 -1.65 0.65 -15.52
C LEU A 88 -1.66 -0.22 -16.78
N GLY A 89 -2.01 -1.49 -16.65
CA GLY A 89 -1.99 -2.52 -17.67
C GLY A 89 -0.62 -3.20 -17.78
N THR A 90 -0.48 -4.00 -18.82
CA THR A 90 0.77 -4.68 -19.14
C THR A 90 1.84 -3.70 -19.64
N PRO A 91 3.14 -4.06 -19.58
CA PRO A 91 4.22 -3.23 -20.13
C PRO A 91 4.02 -2.85 -21.60
N ALA A 92 3.41 -3.75 -22.40
CA ALA A 92 3.11 -3.50 -23.80
C ALA A 92 2.01 -2.44 -23.99
N GLU A 93 0.93 -2.52 -23.21
CA GLU A 93 -0.15 -1.51 -23.22
C GLU A 93 0.35 -0.14 -22.74
N MET A 94 1.19 -0.13 -21.69
CA MET A 94 1.82 1.09 -21.17
C MET A 94 2.73 1.75 -22.21
N ALA A 95 3.51 0.96 -22.96
CA ALA A 95 4.39 1.46 -24.02
C ALA A 95 3.60 2.02 -25.21
N ALA A 96 2.47 1.39 -25.55
CA ALA A 96 1.59 1.86 -26.61
C ALA A 96 0.80 3.13 -26.23
N GLY A 97 0.71 3.47 -24.94
CA GLY A 97 -0.07 4.60 -24.45
C GLY A 97 -1.58 4.45 -24.68
N GLN A 98 -2.04 3.22 -24.92
CA GLN A 98 -3.39 2.93 -25.41
C GLN A 98 -4.43 2.78 -24.30
N ARG A 99 -4.00 2.77 -23.02
CA ARG A 99 -4.88 2.47 -21.88
C ARG A 99 -4.84 3.54 -20.81
N ALA A 100 -6.02 3.94 -20.34
CA ALA A 100 -6.17 4.76 -19.14
C ALA A 100 -6.01 3.90 -17.88
N ALA A 101 -5.36 4.46 -16.86
CA ALA A 101 -5.23 3.79 -15.57
C ALA A 101 -6.62 3.51 -14.97
N THR A 102 -6.85 2.29 -14.49
CA THR A 102 -8.11 1.91 -13.85
C THR A 102 -7.94 1.93 -12.33
N LEU A 103 -8.78 2.68 -11.62
CA LEU A 103 -8.81 2.66 -10.15
C LEU A 103 -9.46 1.36 -9.66
N GLN A 104 -8.73 0.59 -8.87
CA GLN A 104 -9.20 -0.60 -8.17
C GLN A 104 -9.21 -0.34 -6.67
N MET A 105 -10.34 0.15 -6.12
CA MET A 105 -10.42 0.37 -4.68
C MET A 105 -10.30 -0.95 -3.92
N GLN A 106 -9.30 -1.06 -3.04
CA GLN A 106 -9.17 -2.19 -2.14
C GLN A 106 -9.89 -1.87 -0.82
N ARG A 107 -10.70 -2.81 -0.33
CA ARG A 107 -11.40 -2.67 0.95
C ARG A 107 -10.73 -3.57 1.98
N PRO A 108 -10.31 -3.03 3.14
CA PRO A 108 -9.79 -3.86 4.22
C PRO A 108 -10.84 -4.86 4.68
N ASP A 109 -10.37 -6.05 5.08
CA ASP A 109 -11.20 -6.96 5.86
C ASP A 109 -11.45 -6.35 7.24
N LEU A 110 -12.64 -5.76 7.42
CA LEU A 110 -13.04 -5.10 8.65
C LEU A 110 -13.07 -6.06 9.84
N ALA A 111 -13.35 -7.36 9.63
CA ALA A 111 -13.36 -8.33 10.71
C ALA A 111 -11.97 -8.50 11.36
N THR A 112 -10.91 -8.39 10.55
CA THR A 112 -9.52 -8.45 11.01
C THR A 112 -9.01 -7.08 11.46
N ALA A 113 -9.34 -6.01 10.73
CA ALA A 113 -8.80 -4.67 10.96
C ALA A 113 -9.38 -3.98 12.21
N LEU A 114 -10.69 -4.08 12.48
CA LEU A 114 -11.33 -3.37 13.61
C LEU A 114 -10.81 -3.81 14.99
N PRO A 115 -10.74 -5.12 15.31
CA PRO A 115 -10.23 -5.56 16.61
C PRO A 115 -8.79 -5.13 16.85
N TRP A 116 -7.96 -5.14 15.80
CA TRP A 116 -6.59 -4.66 15.87
C TRP A 116 -6.52 -3.14 16.10
N LEU A 117 -7.30 -2.35 15.35
CA LEU A 117 -7.37 -0.90 15.51
C LEU A 117 -7.76 -0.51 16.93
N TRP A 118 -8.76 -1.18 17.51
CA TRP A 118 -9.20 -0.93 18.89
C TRP A 118 -8.07 -1.18 19.90
N LYS A 119 -7.37 -2.32 19.78
CA LYS A 119 -6.21 -2.65 20.63
C LYS A 119 -5.11 -1.59 20.51
N ARG A 120 -4.76 -1.19 19.28
CA ARG A 120 -3.73 -0.15 19.05
C ARG A 120 -4.14 1.20 19.58
N MET A 121 -5.39 1.60 19.39
CA MET A 121 -5.91 2.84 19.96
C MET A 121 -5.66 2.87 21.47
N TRP A 122 -5.88 1.75 22.18
CA TRP A 122 -5.69 1.64 23.65
C TRP A 122 -4.24 1.38 24.08
N GLY A 123 -3.27 1.57 23.19
CA GLY A 123 -1.84 1.46 23.52
C GLY A 123 -1.29 0.04 23.59
N ALA A 124 -2.09 -0.96 23.20
CA ALA A 124 -1.59 -2.33 23.09
C ALA A 124 -0.57 -2.42 21.95
N ASP A 125 0.51 -3.18 22.15
CA ASP A 125 1.60 -3.31 21.18
C ASP A 125 1.41 -4.57 20.33
N VAL A 126 0.52 -4.46 19.34
CA VAL A 126 0.11 -5.56 18.45
C VAL A 126 0.38 -5.18 16.99
N VAL A 127 0.88 -6.13 16.20
CA VAL A 127 1.10 -5.95 14.75
C VAL A 127 -0.18 -6.31 13.99
N LEU A 128 -0.49 -5.58 12.92
CA LEU A 128 -1.61 -5.92 12.05
C LEU A 128 -1.27 -7.23 11.34
N ALA A 129 -2.05 -8.28 11.63
CA ALA A 129 -1.88 -9.56 10.96
C ALA A 129 -2.19 -9.41 9.47
N ALA A 130 -1.40 -10.05 8.62
CA ALA A 130 -1.77 -10.20 7.22
C ALA A 130 -3.13 -10.92 7.15
N PRO A 131 -4.01 -10.56 6.19
CA PRO A 131 -5.27 -11.24 6.01
C PRO A 131 -5.00 -12.73 5.77
N ALA A 132 -5.78 -13.59 6.42
CA ALA A 132 -5.71 -15.01 6.15
C ALA A 132 -6.02 -15.24 4.66
N PRO A 133 -5.30 -16.14 3.97
CA PRO A 133 -5.65 -16.51 2.60
C PRO A 133 -7.12 -16.97 2.58
N PRO A 134 -7.87 -16.68 1.49
CA PRO A 134 -9.27 -17.11 1.40
C PRO A 134 -9.33 -18.61 1.65
N GLN A 135 -9.99 -19.01 2.75
CA GLN A 135 -10.26 -20.41 2.99
C GLN A 135 -11.21 -20.85 1.89
N GLY A 136 -10.67 -21.60 0.91
CA GLY A 136 -11.46 -22.19 -0.15
C GLY A 136 -12.66 -22.89 0.48
N ARG A 137 -13.85 -22.42 0.12
CA ARG A 137 -15.09 -23.09 0.47
C ARG A 137 -14.97 -24.50 -0.14
N LYS A 138 -14.79 -25.52 0.70
CA LYS A 138 -14.82 -26.91 0.23
C LYS A 138 -16.16 -27.14 -0.48
N PRO A 139 -16.17 -27.87 -1.61
CA PRO A 139 -17.40 -28.24 -2.31
C PRO A 139 -18.32 -29.07 -1.41
#